data_AF-A0A2E9F507-F1
#
_entry.id   AF-A0A2E9F507-F1
#
_cell.length_a   1.000
_cell.length_b   1.000
_cell.length_c   1.000
_cell.angle_alpha   90.00
_cell.angle_beta   90.00
_cell.angle_gamma   90.00
#
_symmetry.space_group_name_H-M   'P 1'
#
loop_
_entity.id
_entity.type
_entity.pdbx_description
1 polymer ?
#
loop_
_entity_poly.entity_id
_entity_poly.type
_entity_poly.pdbx_seq_one_letter_code
_entity_poly.pdbx_strand_id
1 'polypeptide(L)'
;MDIKILSREEWNSHPAVELVCQGHNDETPIYRLKAGWYYGDLSIPILKDGSVCADLFKWLSSEKYNRFFGVLKGMELPCPDSTKIIEDHFIFYGSRVYYHFIVDFLGSLQIHAISSILADKKILIGRDLPPQYKKILVEILSVYGYEGGSLASTDTTFFPFKNSFIQAQPAVADKIRNIRCLISKIELGPTLDLRRIFVLRGLVRRRMLMNEKELAYMLVKDFGFSVVNPGKLDIKGQVRHFRNARVIVGVHGGALTNALFANNLKALIEINTVMYRPHLAGISSQLNARHFCLAAKPLAIQEGATYNEYDQNMEIDLHTARAFFRDLFGGKWA
;
A
#
# COMPACT_ATOMS: atom_id res chain seq x y z
N MET A 1 21.41 -21.34 -4.08
CA MET A 1 22.01 -20.02 -4.38
C MET A 1 22.40 -19.39 -3.07
N ASP A 2 23.59 -18.82 -2.96
CA ASP A 2 24.01 -18.10 -1.75
C ASP A 2 23.58 -16.64 -1.86
N ILE A 3 22.62 -16.23 -1.01
CA ILE A 3 22.14 -14.86 -0.97
C ILE A 3 23.19 -13.98 -0.28
N LYS A 4 23.63 -12.92 -0.96
CA LYS A 4 24.53 -11.90 -0.42
C LYS A 4 23.76 -10.60 -0.25
N ILE A 5 23.53 -10.18 0.99
CA ILE A 5 22.86 -8.91 1.29
C ILE A 5 23.91 -7.81 1.24
N LEU A 6 23.86 -7.00 0.19
CA LEU A 6 24.74 -5.87 -0.03
C LEU A 6 24.21 -4.61 0.65
N SER A 7 25.12 -3.79 1.18
CA SER A 7 24.87 -2.40 1.50
C SER A 7 24.54 -1.58 0.24
N ARG A 8 24.05 -0.35 0.43
CA ARG A 8 23.76 0.57 -0.69
C ARG A 8 25.01 0.91 -1.51
N GLU A 9 26.16 1.07 -0.86
CA GLU A 9 27.43 1.40 -1.52
C GLU A 9 27.94 0.24 -2.37
N GLU A 10 27.90 -0.97 -1.81
CA GLU A 10 28.25 -2.20 -2.54
C GLU A 10 27.30 -2.44 -3.72
N TRP A 11 25.99 -2.23 -3.52
CA TRP A 11 25.00 -2.34 -4.59
C TRP A 11 25.27 -1.37 -5.74
N ASN A 12 25.54 -0.10 -5.42
CA ASN A 12 25.83 0.94 -6.42
C ASN A 12 27.14 0.68 -7.18
N SER A 13 28.10 0.00 -6.55
CA SER A 13 29.40 -0.33 -7.14
C SER A 13 29.38 -1.66 -7.91
N HIS A 14 28.27 -2.41 -7.83
CA HIS A 14 28.19 -3.75 -8.40
C HIS A 14 28.16 -3.70 -9.95
N PRO A 15 28.97 -4.50 -10.66
CA PRO A 15 29.11 -4.41 -12.13
C PRO A 15 27.86 -4.77 -12.93
N ALA A 16 26.85 -5.36 -12.29
CA ALA A 16 25.54 -5.66 -12.88
C ALA A 16 24.45 -4.61 -12.59
N VAL A 17 24.79 -3.55 -11.85
CA VAL A 17 23.90 -2.47 -11.44
C VAL A 17 24.36 -1.18 -12.11
N GLU A 18 23.41 -0.41 -12.62
CA GLU A 18 23.66 0.92 -13.14
C GLU A 18 22.62 1.88 -12.59
N LEU A 19 23.08 2.97 -11.97
CA LEU A 19 22.21 4.03 -11.49
C LEU A 19 21.82 4.92 -12.67
N VAL A 20 20.55 4.89 -13.05
CA VAL A 20 20.01 5.62 -14.22
C VAL A 20 19.52 7.00 -13.82
N CYS A 21 18.95 7.11 -12.61
CA CYS A 21 18.48 8.37 -12.05
C CYS A 21 19.01 8.46 -10.62
N GLN A 22 19.86 9.46 -10.37
CA GLN A 22 20.32 9.80 -9.03
C GLN A 22 19.30 10.75 -8.40
N GLY A 23 18.63 10.28 -7.35
CA GLY A 23 17.61 11.07 -6.70
C GLY A 23 18.15 12.37 -6.11
N HIS A 24 17.77 13.51 -6.69
CA HIS A 24 17.89 14.83 -6.07
C HIS A 24 16.49 15.31 -5.68
N ASN A 25 16.35 16.05 -4.57
CA ASN A 25 15.08 16.64 -4.11
C ASN A 25 13.90 15.65 -4.00
N ASP A 26 13.96 14.72 -3.04
CA ASP A 26 12.92 13.72 -2.76
C ASP A 26 12.76 12.60 -3.82
N GLU A 27 13.57 12.56 -4.87
CA GLU A 27 13.59 11.45 -5.84
C GLU A 27 14.32 10.20 -5.29
N THR A 28 13.81 9.03 -5.65
CA THR A 28 14.24 7.69 -5.23
C THR A 28 15.01 7.06 -6.40
N PRO A 29 16.20 6.47 -6.16
CA PRO A 29 17.05 6.04 -7.26
C PRO A 29 16.39 4.95 -8.11
N ILE A 30 16.62 5.04 -9.41
CA ILE A 30 16.19 4.05 -10.40
C ILE A 30 17.43 3.36 -10.93
N TYR A 31 17.39 2.03 -10.95
CA TYR A 31 18.49 1.20 -11.40
C TYR A 31 18.11 0.46 -12.66
N ARG A 32 19.06 0.36 -13.60
CA ARG A 32 19.06 -0.63 -14.67
C ARG A 32 19.89 -1.82 -14.21
N LEU A 33 19.31 -3.01 -14.27
CA LEU A 33 19.95 -4.25 -13.83
C LEU A 33 20.22 -5.16 -15.04
N LYS A 34 21.46 -5.64 -15.18
CA LYS A 34 21.88 -6.44 -16.34
C LYS A 34 21.07 -7.71 -16.51
N ALA A 35 20.98 -8.53 -15.47
CA ALA A 35 20.17 -9.73 -15.44
C ALA A 35 20.07 -10.30 -14.02
N GLY A 36 19.04 -11.10 -13.78
CA GLY A 36 18.82 -11.76 -12.51
C GLY A 36 17.42 -12.35 -12.42
N TRP A 37 16.93 -12.48 -11.20
CA TRP A 37 15.56 -12.88 -10.89
C TRP A 37 14.86 -11.79 -10.09
N TYR A 38 13.56 -11.68 -10.26
CA TYR A 38 12.72 -10.78 -9.50
C TYR A 38 11.67 -11.59 -8.75
N TYR A 39 11.49 -11.29 -7.46
CA TYR A 39 10.39 -11.83 -6.67
C TYR A 39 9.32 -10.76 -6.44
N GLY A 40 8.21 -10.90 -7.16
CA GLY A 40 7.08 -9.97 -7.20
C GLY A 40 6.50 -9.62 -5.83
N ASP A 41 6.21 -10.63 -5.02
CA ASP A 41 5.55 -10.48 -3.71
C ASP A 41 6.36 -9.67 -2.70
N LEU A 42 7.70 -9.61 -2.84
CA LEU A 42 8.57 -8.77 -2.01
C LEU A 42 9.18 -7.61 -2.78
N SER A 43 8.87 -7.51 -4.08
CA SER A 43 9.40 -6.52 -5.01
C SER A 43 10.92 -6.36 -4.93
N ILE A 44 11.62 -7.51 -4.95
CA ILE A 44 13.06 -7.55 -4.75
C ILE A 44 13.78 -8.19 -5.94
N PRO A 45 14.77 -7.48 -6.53
CA PRO A 45 15.68 -8.08 -7.48
C PRO A 45 16.77 -8.89 -6.78
N ILE A 46 17.17 -9.96 -7.46
CA ILE A 46 18.23 -10.88 -7.07
C ILE A 46 19.16 -11.01 -8.27
N LEU A 47 20.39 -10.54 -8.15
CA LEU A 47 21.37 -10.60 -9.23
C LEU A 47 21.82 -12.04 -9.48
N LYS A 48 22.42 -12.29 -10.65
CA LYS A 48 22.86 -13.64 -11.07
C LYS A 48 23.79 -14.34 -10.07
N ASP A 49 24.59 -13.58 -9.34
CA ASP A 49 25.54 -14.06 -8.33
C ASP A 49 24.93 -14.22 -6.92
N GLY A 50 23.63 -13.97 -6.79
CA GLY A 50 22.88 -14.03 -5.54
C GLY A 50 22.84 -12.73 -4.74
N SER A 51 23.42 -11.65 -5.25
CA SER A 51 23.45 -10.35 -4.58
C SER A 51 22.07 -9.68 -4.55
N VAL A 52 21.70 -9.11 -3.39
CA VAL A 52 20.45 -8.38 -3.13
C VAL A 52 20.74 -7.13 -2.30
N CYS A 53 19.95 -6.06 -2.42
CA CYS A 53 20.02 -4.92 -1.50
C CYS A 53 18.66 -4.69 -0.84
N ALA A 54 18.46 -5.31 0.34
CA ALA A 54 17.18 -5.20 1.04
C ALA A 54 16.88 -3.75 1.45
N ASP A 55 17.88 -2.97 1.84
CA ASP A 55 17.66 -1.59 2.31
C ASP A 55 17.12 -0.65 1.23
N LEU A 56 17.45 -0.89 -0.05
CA LEU A 56 16.93 -0.11 -1.16
C LEU A 56 15.51 -0.53 -1.57
N PHE A 57 15.19 -1.83 -1.55
CA PHE A 57 13.97 -2.34 -2.18
C PHE A 57 12.90 -2.82 -1.19
N LYS A 58 13.20 -2.85 0.12
CA LYS A 58 12.23 -3.34 1.11
C LYS A 58 11.04 -2.40 1.25
N TRP A 59 9.84 -2.98 1.23
CA TRP A 59 8.58 -2.28 1.55
C TRP A 59 7.81 -2.97 2.69
N LEU A 60 8.28 -4.14 3.13
CA LEU A 60 7.77 -4.90 4.27
C LEU A 60 8.79 -4.94 5.42
N SER A 61 8.41 -5.56 6.54
CA SER A 61 9.32 -5.75 7.68
C SER A 61 10.53 -6.62 7.29
N SER A 62 11.69 -6.32 7.88
CA SER A 62 12.93 -7.09 7.65
C SER A 62 12.77 -8.58 7.93
N GLU A 63 11.92 -8.95 8.89
CA GLU A 63 11.61 -10.35 9.20
C GLU A 63 11.07 -11.13 7.98
N LYS A 64 10.18 -10.51 7.18
CA LYS A 64 9.63 -11.16 5.98
C LYS A 64 10.71 -11.41 4.92
N TYR A 65 11.63 -10.47 4.74
CA TYR A 65 12.77 -10.63 3.84
C TYR A 65 13.73 -11.70 4.35
N ASN A 66 14.08 -11.67 5.64
CA ASN A 66 14.96 -12.68 6.25
C ASN A 66 14.40 -14.09 6.11
N ARG A 67 13.09 -14.27 6.34
CA ARG A 67 12.41 -15.56 6.12
C ARG A 67 12.49 -16.00 4.66
N PHE A 68 12.24 -15.09 3.73
CA PHE A 68 12.31 -15.39 2.29
C PHE A 68 13.73 -15.76 1.84
N PHE A 69 14.74 -14.99 2.23
CA PHE A 69 16.15 -15.30 1.92
C PHE A 69 16.59 -16.63 2.55
N GLY A 70 16.07 -16.96 3.74
CA GLY A 70 16.29 -18.26 4.38
C GLY A 70 15.75 -19.42 3.54
N VAL A 71 14.60 -19.26 2.89
CA VAL A 71 14.03 -20.28 1.98
C VAL A 71 14.85 -20.43 0.71
N LEU A 72 15.38 -19.33 0.16
CA LEU A 72 16.21 -19.38 -1.07
C LEU A 72 17.58 -20.01 -0.86
N LYS A 73 18.07 -20.03 0.39
CA LYS A 73 19.38 -20.60 0.72
C LYS A 73 19.41 -22.08 0.33
N GLY A 74 20.36 -22.44 -0.53
CA GLY A 74 20.52 -23.82 -1.01
C GLY A 74 19.58 -24.24 -2.16
N MET A 75 18.65 -23.39 -2.63
CA MET A 75 17.85 -23.71 -3.82
C MET A 75 18.67 -23.50 -5.11
N GLU A 76 18.64 -24.47 -6.03
CA GLU A 76 19.04 -24.21 -7.42
C GLU A 76 17.93 -23.43 -8.11
N LEU A 77 18.23 -22.20 -8.53
CA LEU A 77 17.27 -21.45 -9.32
C LEU A 77 17.28 -22.01 -10.73
N PRO A 78 16.10 -22.27 -11.32
CA PRO A 78 16.04 -22.76 -12.70
C PRO A 78 16.74 -21.75 -13.60
N CYS A 79 17.64 -22.26 -14.46
CA CYS A 79 18.14 -21.48 -15.58
C CYS A 79 16.90 -21.05 -16.38
N PRO A 80 16.71 -19.75 -16.63
CA PRO A 80 15.54 -19.25 -17.33
C PRO A 80 15.35 -19.99 -18.64
N ASP A 81 14.17 -20.57 -18.85
CA ASP A 81 13.75 -20.90 -20.19
C ASP A 81 13.66 -19.57 -20.97
N SER A 82 14.40 -19.46 -22.07
CA SER A 82 14.60 -18.20 -22.81
C SER A 82 13.28 -17.53 -23.26
N THR A 83 12.19 -18.30 -23.28
CA THR A 83 10.84 -17.87 -23.64
C THR A 83 10.09 -17.10 -22.54
N LYS A 84 10.62 -17.02 -21.31
CA LYS A 84 9.96 -16.36 -20.15
C LYS A 84 10.76 -15.21 -19.54
N ILE A 85 11.87 -14.81 -20.15
CA ILE A 85 12.69 -13.70 -19.64
C ILE A 85 11.98 -12.38 -19.90
N ILE A 86 11.83 -11.58 -18.84
CA ILE A 86 11.38 -10.19 -18.95
C ILE A 86 12.57 -9.33 -19.36
N GLU A 87 12.58 -8.82 -20.59
CA GLU A 87 13.67 -7.99 -21.12
C GLU A 87 13.20 -6.57 -21.40
N ASP A 88 14.00 -5.55 -21.04
CA ASP A 88 13.73 -4.14 -21.31
C ASP A 88 12.41 -3.59 -20.73
N HIS A 89 12.02 -4.04 -19.53
CA HIS A 89 10.82 -3.55 -18.84
C HIS A 89 11.17 -2.68 -17.63
N PHE A 90 10.28 -1.75 -17.28
CA PHE A 90 10.21 -1.17 -15.95
C PHE A 90 9.34 -2.05 -15.06
N ILE A 91 9.90 -2.64 -14.02
CA ILE A 91 9.19 -3.63 -13.19
C ILE A 91 8.42 -2.91 -12.08
N PHE A 92 7.08 -3.02 -12.14
CA PHE A 92 6.14 -2.46 -11.18
C PHE A 92 5.08 -3.52 -10.80
N TYR A 93 5.52 -4.60 -10.15
CA TYR A 93 4.70 -5.81 -9.99
C TYR A 93 3.33 -5.57 -9.33
N GLY A 94 3.25 -4.70 -8.33
CA GLY A 94 2.01 -4.34 -7.64
C GLY A 94 1.68 -5.24 -6.44
N SER A 95 0.54 -4.93 -5.80
CA SER A 95 -0.04 -5.76 -4.73
C SER A 95 -1.56 -5.80 -4.85
N ARG A 96 -2.16 -6.89 -4.37
CA ARG A 96 -3.62 -7.05 -4.29
C ARG A 96 -4.21 -6.44 -3.03
N VAL A 97 -3.38 -6.23 -2.01
CA VAL A 97 -3.80 -5.62 -0.75
C VAL A 97 -3.90 -4.12 -0.95
N TYR A 98 -5.08 -3.54 -0.68
CA TYR A 98 -5.38 -2.14 -0.97
C TYR A 98 -4.36 -1.14 -0.40
N TYR A 99 -3.98 -1.27 0.88
CA TYR A 99 -2.99 -0.38 1.50
C TYR A 99 -1.66 -0.42 0.74
N HIS A 100 -1.15 -1.62 0.46
CA HIS A 100 0.12 -1.79 -0.23
C HIS A 100 0.03 -1.26 -1.66
N PHE A 101 -1.05 -1.54 -2.38
CA PHE A 101 -1.22 -0.98 -3.73
C PHE A 101 -1.22 0.55 -3.73
N ILE A 102 -1.99 1.19 -2.83
CA ILE A 102 -2.12 2.66 -2.81
C ILE A 102 -0.85 3.33 -2.28
N VAL A 103 -0.30 2.85 -1.16
CA VAL A 103 0.82 3.51 -0.48
C VAL A 103 2.16 2.98 -0.99
N ASP A 104 2.38 1.66 -0.95
CA ASP A 104 3.69 1.07 -1.26
C ASP A 104 4.02 1.02 -2.76
N PHE A 105 3.00 0.92 -3.61
CA PHE A 105 3.17 0.88 -5.07
C PHE A 105 2.82 2.22 -5.73
N LEU A 106 1.57 2.66 -5.73
CA LEU A 106 1.25 3.94 -6.38
C LEU A 106 1.96 5.12 -5.70
N GLY A 107 2.10 5.08 -4.38
CA GLY A 107 2.87 6.09 -3.64
C GLY A 107 4.37 6.05 -3.95
N SER A 108 4.95 4.92 -4.38
CA SER A 108 6.37 4.91 -4.78
C SER A 108 6.61 5.46 -6.19
N LEU A 109 5.58 5.53 -7.04
CA LEU A 109 5.73 5.93 -8.44
C LEU A 109 6.12 7.42 -8.61
N GLN A 110 7.40 7.72 -8.75
CA GLN A 110 7.90 9.08 -8.97
C GLN A 110 7.90 9.43 -10.45
N ILE A 111 6.71 9.49 -11.01
CA ILE A 111 6.49 9.53 -12.46
C ILE A 111 7.22 10.68 -13.18
N HIS A 112 7.44 11.81 -12.51
CA HIS A 112 8.21 12.92 -13.05
C HIS A 112 9.66 12.50 -13.36
N ALA A 113 10.33 11.84 -12.41
CA ALA A 113 11.70 11.34 -12.55
C ALA A 113 11.79 10.17 -13.55
N ILE A 114 10.72 9.38 -13.60
CA ILE A 114 10.66 8.14 -14.38
C ILE A 114 10.21 8.40 -15.84
N SER A 115 9.58 9.54 -16.14
CA SER A 115 8.93 9.79 -17.45
C SER A 115 9.85 9.61 -18.67
N SER A 116 11.11 10.06 -18.59
CA SER A 116 12.11 9.87 -19.64
C SER A 116 12.57 8.41 -19.77
N ILE A 117 12.66 7.69 -18.66
CA ILE A 117 13.02 6.26 -18.61
C ILE A 117 11.88 5.39 -19.14
N LEU A 118 10.62 5.78 -18.91
CA LEU A 118 9.46 5.03 -19.37
C LEU A 118 9.08 5.28 -20.82
N ALA A 119 9.55 6.37 -21.43
CA ALA A 119 9.08 6.83 -22.74
C ALA A 119 9.04 5.74 -23.82
N ASP A 120 9.97 4.78 -23.78
CA ASP A 120 10.07 3.65 -24.73
C ASP A 120 9.95 2.26 -24.06
N LYS A 121 9.62 2.19 -22.77
CA LYS A 121 9.60 0.93 -21.99
C LYS A 121 8.18 0.49 -21.68
N LYS A 122 8.01 -0.83 -21.57
CA LYS A 122 6.81 -1.43 -21.00
C LYS A 122 6.92 -1.48 -19.47
N ILE A 123 5.84 -1.13 -18.77
CA ILE A 123 5.68 -1.34 -17.33
C ILE A 123 5.15 -2.75 -17.09
N LEU A 124 5.93 -3.59 -16.43
CA LEU A 124 5.51 -4.94 -16.07
C LEU A 124 4.72 -4.92 -14.75
N ILE A 125 3.49 -5.42 -14.79
CA ILE A 125 2.61 -5.62 -13.62
C ILE A 125 2.28 -7.10 -13.41
N GLY A 126 1.85 -7.49 -12.21
CA GLY A 126 1.28 -8.80 -11.96
C GLY A 126 -0.04 -8.99 -12.72
N ARG A 127 -0.23 -10.16 -13.37
CA ARG A 127 -1.44 -10.47 -14.13
C ARG A 127 -2.70 -10.38 -13.26
N ASP A 128 -2.60 -10.80 -12.00
CA ASP A 128 -3.69 -10.84 -11.03
C ASP A 128 -3.95 -9.51 -10.31
N LEU A 129 -3.30 -8.41 -10.73
CA LEU A 129 -3.60 -7.08 -10.24
C LEU A 129 -5.08 -6.74 -10.55
N PRO A 130 -5.87 -6.29 -9.54
CA PRO A 130 -7.30 -6.03 -9.72
C PRO A 130 -7.61 -5.04 -10.86
N PRO A 131 -8.69 -5.23 -11.64
CA PRO A 131 -9.02 -4.35 -12.76
C PRO A 131 -9.13 -2.86 -12.38
N GLN A 132 -9.71 -2.56 -11.23
CA GLN A 132 -9.80 -1.18 -10.72
C GLN A 132 -8.43 -0.56 -10.38
N TYR A 133 -7.44 -1.38 -10.01
CA TYR A 133 -6.06 -0.94 -9.74
C TYR A 133 -5.32 -0.65 -11.05
N LYS A 134 -5.50 -1.51 -12.05
CA LYS A 134 -5.00 -1.26 -13.41
C LYS A 134 -5.60 0.03 -14.00
N LYS A 135 -6.92 0.23 -13.84
CA LYS A 135 -7.62 1.42 -14.34
C LYS A 135 -7.04 2.71 -13.75
N ILE A 136 -6.90 2.81 -12.42
CA ILE A 136 -6.34 4.01 -11.80
C ILE A 136 -4.87 4.23 -12.17
N LEU A 137 -4.08 3.15 -12.30
CA LEU A 137 -2.69 3.24 -12.75
C LEU A 137 -2.62 3.83 -14.16
N VAL A 138 -3.41 3.33 -15.11
CA VAL A 138 -3.47 3.88 -16.48
C VAL A 138 -3.91 5.34 -16.46
N GLU A 139 -4.95 5.70 -15.70
CA GLU A 139 -5.39 7.11 -15.61
C GLU A 139 -4.27 8.02 -15.06
N ILE A 140 -3.53 7.59 -14.03
CA ILE A 140 -2.38 8.33 -13.51
C ILE A 140 -1.31 8.46 -14.58
N LEU A 141 -0.93 7.37 -15.25
CA LEU A 141 0.10 7.35 -16.28
C LEU A 141 -0.23 8.29 -17.45
N SER A 142 -1.49 8.31 -17.90
CA SER A 142 -1.93 9.13 -19.03
C SER A 142 -1.86 10.63 -18.76
N VAL A 143 -1.99 11.08 -17.51
CA VAL A 143 -1.77 12.49 -17.14
C VAL A 143 -0.34 12.96 -17.47
N TYR A 144 0.61 12.04 -17.49
CA TYR A 144 2.03 12.32 -17.78
C TYR A 144 2.42 11.94 -19.22
N GLY A 145 1.44 11.86 -20.13
CA GLY A 145 1.68 11.59 -21.55
C GLY A 145 1.95 10.12 -21.87
N TYR A 146 1.71 9.22 -20.93
CA TYR A 146 1.88 7.79 -21.15
C TYR A 146 0.55 7.14 -21.55
N GLU A 147 0.33 7.02 -22.86
CA GLU A 147 -0.83 6.33 -23.42
C GLU A 147 -0.70 4.82 -23.15
N GLY A 148 -1.75 4.18 -22.64
CA GLY A 148 -1.73 2.86 -21.99
C GLY A 148 -1.28 1.62 -22.81
N GLY A 149 -0.63 1.79 -23.97
CA GLY A 149 -0.08 0.72 -24.83
C GLY A 149 1.13 -0.02 -24.26
N SER A 150 1.55 0.32 -23.05
CA SER A 150 2.85 -0.07 -22.50
C SER A 150 2.76 -0.86 -21.20
N LEU A 151 1.58 -1.34 -20.79
CA LEU A 151 1.49 -2.31 -19.69
C LEU A 151 1.75 -3.73 -20.21
N ALA A 152 2.76 -4.40 -19.66
CA ALA A 152 2.96 -5.83 -19.80
C ALA A 152 2.49 -6.54 -18.52
N SER A 153 2.12 -7.82 -18.63
CA SER A 153 1.73 -8.61 -17.46
C SER A 153 2.45 -9.94 -17.40
N THR A 154 2.83 -10.36 -16.19
CA THR A 154 3.36 -11.69 -15.92
C THR A 154 2.44 -12.49 -15.00
N ASP A 155 2.28 -13.78 -15.25
CA ASP A 155 1.60 -14.73 -14.35
C ASP A 155 2.52 -15.39 -13.33
N THR A 156 3.83 -15.12 -13.41
CA THR A 156 4.81 -15.66 -12.47
C THR A 156 5.18 -14.62 -11.44
N THR A 157 5.23 -15.03 -10.18
CA THR A 157 5.72 -14.19 -9.07
C THR A 157 7.23 -14.18 -9.00
N PHE A 158 7.88 -15.28 -9.36
CA PHE A 158 9.32 -15.39 -9.44
C PHE A 158 9.71 -15.55 -10.90
N PHE A 159 10.39 -14.56 -11.47
CA PHE A 159 10.72 -14.56 -12.90
C PHE A 159 12.11 -14.00 -13.17
N PRO A 160 12.76 -14.49 -14.23
CA PRO A 160 14.02 -13.94 -14.68
C PRO A 160 13.82 -12.66 -15.47
N PHE A 161 14.77 -11.75 -15.34
CA PHE A 161 14.80 -10.52 -16.10
C PHE A 161 16.17 -10.29 -16.74
N LYS A 162 16.20 -9.44 -17.77
CA LYS A 162 17.39 -8.91 -18.42
C LYS A 162 17.19 -7.44 -18.74
N ASN A 163 18.25 -6.64 -18.63
CA ASN A 163 18.29 -5.22 -18.96
C ASN A 163 17.04 -4.43 -18.50
N SER A 164 16.60 -4.66 -17.27
CA SER A 164 15.32 -4.15 -16.77
C SER A 164 15.51 -3.10 -15.69
N PHE A 165 14.50 -2.25 -15.51
CA PHE A 165 14.54 -1.07 -14.67
C PHE A 165 13.70 -1.27 -13.42
N ILE A 166 14.25 -0.87 -12.27
CA ILE A 166 13.61 -1.02 -10.96
C ILE A 166 13.86 0.24 -10.15
N GLN A 167 12.81 0.75 -9.53
CA GLN A 167 12.88 1.85 -8.60
C GLN A 167 13.11 1.34 -7.18
N ALA A 168 13.99 1.98 -6.42
CA ALA A 168 14.07 1.75 -4.98
C ALA A 168 12.78 2.22 -4.28
N GLN A 169 12.64 1.87 -3.00
CA GLN A 169 11.49 2.24 -2.19
C GLN A 169 11.73 3.58 -1.47
N PRO A 170 10.87 4.60 -1.69
CA PRO A 170 10.96 5.85 -0.94
C PRO A 170 10.61 5.65 0.54
N ALA A 171 10.88 6.66 1.37
CA ALA A 171 10.35 6.69 2.73
C ALA A 171 8.82 6.75 2.72
N VAL A 172 8.17 6.22 3.76
CA VAL A 172 6.69 6.16 3.85
C VAL A 172 6.04 7.56 3.76
N ALA A 173 6.69 8.58 4.32
CA ALA A 173 6.24 9.97 4.21
C ALA A 173 6.17 10.44 2.75
N ASP A 174 7.21 10.14 1.97
CA ASP A 174 7.29 10.49 0.55
C ASP A 174 6.25 9.74 -0.26
N LYS A 175 6.03 8.46 0.06
CA LYS A 175 4.97 7.66 -0.57
C LYS A 175 3.59 8.30 -0.40
N ILE A 176 3.25 8.73 0.82
CA ILE A 176 1.97 9.36 1.15
C ILE A 176 1.83 10.72 0.43
N ARG A 177 2.90 11.52 0.44
CA ARG A 177 2.93 12.82 -0.27
C ARG A 177 2.75 12.63 -1.78
N ASN A 178 3.46 11.67 -2.36
CA ASN A 178 3.43 11.41 -3.78
C ASN A 178 2.06 10.91 -4.24
N ILE A 179 1.44 9.92 -3.58
CA ILE A 179 0.11 9.44 -3.99
C ILE A 179 -0.95 10.55 -3.92
N ARG A 180 -0.86 11.45 -2.92
CA ARG A 180 -1.74 12.63 -2.85
C ARG A 180 -1.52 13.59 -4.01
N CYS A 181 -0.26 13.79 -4.42
CA CYS A 181 0.09 14.57 -5.60
C CYS A 181 -0.48 13.94 -6.87
N LEU A 182 -0.21 12.65 -7.13
CA LEU A 182 -0.71 11.93 -8.30
C LEU A 182 -2.24 12.00 -8.41
N ILE A 183 -2.94 11.73 -7.31
CA ILE A 183 -4.42 11.77 -7.25
C ILE A 183 -4.98 13.20 -7.38
N SER A 184 -4.19 14.24 -7.10
CA SER A 184 -4.63 15.62 -7.33
C SER A 184 -4.66 16.01 -8.81
N LYS A 185 -3.93 15.27 -9.67
CA LYS A 185 -3.81 15.55 -11.10
C LYS A 185 -4.82 14.81 -11.96
N ILE A 186 -5.48 13.79 -11.42
CA ILE A 186 -6.56 13.07 -12.13
C ILE A 186 -7.91 13.78 -11.93
N GLU A 187 -8.76 13.74 -12.94
CA GLU A 187 -10.12 14.26 -12.84
C GLU A 187 -10.97 13.32 -11.99
N LEU A 188 -11.55 13.81 -10.89
CA LEU A 188 -12.31 12.98 -9.96
C LEU A 188 -13.82 13.06 -10.14
N GLY A 189 -14.34 14.11 -10.78
CA GLY A 189 -15.75 14.48 -10.74
C GLY A 189 -16.16 15.11 -9.40
N PRO A 190 -17.47 15.31 -9.15
CA PRO A 190 -17.96 16.01 -7.96
C PRO A 190 -17.66 15.22 -6.67
N THR A 191 -17.13 15.92 -5.66
CA THR A 191 -16.87 15.34 -4.32
C THR A 191 -18.12 15.36 -3.46
N LEU A 192 -18.24 14.43 -2.51
CA LEU A 192 -19.31 14.45 -1.52
C LEU A 192 -18.91 15.28 -0.30
N ASP A 193 -19.87 15.91 0.36
CA ASP A 193 -19.63 16.67 1.61
C ASP A 193 -19.74 15.79 2.87
N LEU A 194 -19.05 14.64 2.87
CA LEU A 194 -19.06 13.72 4.01
C LEU A 194 -17.99 14.15 5.03
N ARG A 195 -18.40 14.85 6.10
CA ARG A 195 -17.46 15.34 7.13
C ARG A 195 -17.06 14.30 8.17
N ARG A 196 -17.93 13.34 8.46
CA ARG A 196 -17.75 12.28 9.46
C ARG A 196 -18.08 10.95 8.80
N ILE A 197 -17.09 10.05 8.69
CA ILE A 197 -17.24 8.80 7.96
C ILE A 197 -17.01 7.62 8.90
N PHE A 198 -17.97 6.71 8.95
CA PHE A 198 -17.77 5.36 9.46
C PHE A 198 -17.51 4.43 8.29
N VAL A 199 -16.33 3.80 8.30
CA VAL A 199 -15.88 2.89 7.25
C VAL A 199 -16.33 1.48 7.61
N LEU A 200 -17.27 0.95 6.83
CA LEU A 200 -17.74 -0.41 7.00
C LEU A 200 -16.61 -1.42 6.71
N ARG A 201 -16.47 -2.36 7.63
CA ARG A 201 -15.67 -3.58 7.49
C ARG A 201 -16.45 -4.64 6.72
N GLY A 202 -17.73 -4.81 7.04
CA GLY A 202 -18.62 -5.80 6.43
C GLY A 202 -18.23 -7.25 6.76
N LEU A 203 -18.80 -8.17 5.98
CA LEU A 203 -18.55 -9.61 6.12
C LEU A 203 -17.19 -9.97 5.53
N VAL A 204 -16.23 -10.23 6.40
CA VAL A 204 -14.84 -10.56 6.04
C VAL A 204 -14.36 -11.77 6.82
N ARG A 205 -13.34 -12.46 6.30
CA ARG A 205 -12.77 -13.65 6.95
C ARG A 205 -12.06 -13.35 8.28
N ARG A 206 -11.54 -12.13 8.47
CA ARG A 206 -10.68 -11.74 9.60
C ARG A 206 -11.03 -10.36 10.11
N ARG A 207 -10.90 -10.14 11.42
CA ARG A 207 -11.21 -8.86 12.07
C ARG A 207 -12.62 -8.38 11.70
N MET A 208 -13.59 -9.28 11.79
CA MET A 208 -15.00 -8.91 11.65
C MET A 208 -15.48 -8.27 12.96
N LEU A 209 -16.17 -7.14 12.87
CA LEU A 209 -16.79 -6.49 14.02
C LEU A 209 -18.24 -6.97 14.12
N MET A 210 -18.55 -7.80 15.12
CA MET A 210 -19.84 -8.49 15.19
C MET A 210 -21.01 -7.53 15.38
N ASN A 211 -20.82 -6.49 16.18
CA ASN A 211 -21.81 -5.45 16.44
C ASN A 211 -21.58 -4.18 15.60
N GLU A 212 -21.11 -4.33 14.35
CA GLU A 212 -20.85 -3.22 13.43
C GLU A 212 -22.11 -2.41 13.12
N LYS A 213 -23.28 -3.07 13.02
CA LYS A 213 -24.55 -2.39 12.70
C LYS A 213 -25.00 -1.48 13.85
N GLU A 214 -24.85 -1.94 15.07
CA GLU A 214 -25.18 -1.22 16.30
C GLU A 214 -24.26 -0.01 16.48
N LEU A 215 -22.96 -0.20 16.24
CA LEU A 215 -22.00 0.90 16.22
C LEU A 215 -22.34 1.92 15.13
N ALA A 216 -22.61 1.47 13.90
CA ALA A 216 -22.99 2.35 12.80
C ALA A 216 -24.24 3.17 13.14
N TYR A 217 -25.29 2.50 13.67
CA TYR A 217 -26.53 3.16 14.08
C TYR A 217 -26.29 4.24 15.12
N MET A 218 -25.49 3.95 16.16
CA MET A 218 -25.10 4.92 17.18
C MET A 218 -24.36 6.12 16.56
N LEU A 219 -23.35 5.86 15.72
CA LEU A 219 -22.54 6.91 15.08
C LEU A 219 -23.38 7.83 14.20
N VAL A 220 -24.31 7.27 13.42
CA VAL A 220 -25.23 8.03 12.58
C VAL A 220 -26.17 8.85 13.45
N LYS A 221 -26.88 8.22 14.38
CA LYS A 221 -27.94 8.84 15.18
C LYS A 221 -27.42 9.94 16.10
N ASP A 222 -26.31 9.66 16.79
CA ASP A 222 -25.86 10.49 17.91
C ASP A 222 -24.76 11.47 17.51
N PHE A 223 -24.03 11.19 16.42
CA PHE A 223 -22.86 11.96 16.02
C PHE A 223 -22.85 12.36 14.53
N GLY A 224 -23.92 12.08 13.77
CA GLY A 224 -24.08 12.54 12.39
C GLY A 224 -23.05 11.95 11.42
N PHE A 225 -22.60 10.72 11.65
CA PHE A 225 -21.71 10.03 10.72
C PHE A 225 -22.47 9.57 9.47
N SER A 226 -21.75 9.54 8.35
CA SER A 226 -22.16 8.84 7.14
C SER A 226 -21.46 7.48 7.08
N VAL A 227 -22.21 6.43 6.75
CA VAL A 227 -21.69 5.07 6.64
C VAL A 227 -21.24 4.83 5.20
N VAL A 228 -19.97 4.47 5.01
CA VAL A 228 -19.38 4.24 3.68
C VAL A 228 -18.84 2.81 3.61
N ASN A 229 -19.15 2.10 2.53
CA ASN A 229 -18.52 0.82 2.19
C ASN A 229 -17.57 1.03 1.00
N PRO A 230 -16.26 1.21 1.23
CA PRO A 230 -15.31 1.45 0.15
C PRO A 230 -15.21 0.26 -0.82
N GLY A 231 -15.52 -0.96 -0.38
CA GLY A 231 -15.49 -2.16 -1.23
C GLY A 231 -16.54 -2.16 -2.34
N LYS A 232 -17.55 -1.27 -2.27
CA LYS A 232 -18.55 -1.06 -3.34
C LYS A 232 -18.19 0.09 -4.28
N LEU A 233 -17.05 0.74 -4.08
CA LEU A 233 -16.62 1.93 -4.81
C LEU A 233 -15.33 1.64 -5.57
N ASP A 234 -15.23 2.16 -6.79
CA ASP A 234 -13.94 2.24 -7.48
C ASP A 234 -13.01 3.24 -6.78
N ILE A 235 -11.73 3.26 -7.15
CA ILE A 235 -10.72 4.09 -6.46
C ILE A 235 -11.11 5.57 -6.47
N LYS A 236 -11.58 6.10 -7.61
CA LYS A 236 -12.03 7.50 -7.72
C LYS A 236 -13.25 7.77 -6.87
N GLY A 237 -14.20 6.84 -6.81
CA GLY A 237 -15.33 6.86 -5.89
C GLY A 237 -14.86 6.96 -4.44
N GLN A 238 -13.91 6.14 -4.03
CA GLN A 238 -13.35 6.20 -2.68
C GLN A 238 -12.68 7.57 -2.41
N VAL A 239 -11.83 8.07 -3.32
CA VAL A 239 -11.23 9.41 -3.18
C VAL A 239 -12.30 10.49 -3.02
N ARG A 240 -13.35 10.49 -3.86
CA ARG A 240 -14.45 11.46 -3.80
C ARG A 240 -15.22 11.46 -2.48
N HIS A 241 -15.46 10.29 -1.90
CA HIS A 241 -16.20 10.17 -0.64
C HIS A 241 -15.37 10.67 0.55
N PHE A 242 -14.07 10.44 0.53
CA PHE A 242 -13.19 10.75 1.66
C PHE A 242 -12.56 12.15 1.57
N ARG A 243 -12.61 12.81 0.41
CA ARG A 243 -11.94 14.11 0.16
C ARG A 243 -12.24 15.19 1.22
N ASN A 244 -13.50 15.28 1.65
CA ASN A 244 -13.97 16.30 2.61
C ASN A 244 -14.07 15.81 4.06
N ALA A 245 -13.65 14.56 4.33
CA ALA A 245 -13.72 13.97 5.65
C ALA A 245 -12.82 14.71 6.65
N ARG A 246 -13.36 14.94 7.84
CA ARG A 246 -12.65 15.52 9.00
C ARG A 246 -12.45 14.48 10.10
N VAL A 247 -13.39 13.53 10.23
CA VAL A 247 -13.30 12.43 11.18
C VAL A 247 -13.60 11.14 10.46
N ILE A 248 -12.70 10.16 10.56
CA ILE A 248 -12.85 8.84 9.97
C ILE A 248 -12.72 7.80 11.08
N VAL A 249 -13.67 6.89 11.18
CA VAL A 249 -13.63 5.75 12.11
C VAL A 249 -13.85 4.45 11.36
N GLY A 250 -13.16 3.37 11.76
CA GLY A 250 -13.41 2.04 11.25
C GLY A 250 -12.50 0.99 11.85
N VAL A 251 -12.73 -0.28 11.49
CA VAL A 251 -11.89 -1.41 11.94
C VAL A 251 -10.55 -1.41 11.22
N HIS A 252 -9.47 -1.76 11.93
CA HIS A 252 -8.13 -1.88 11.38
C HIS A 252 -8.09 -2.67 10.05
N GLY A 253 -7.57 -2.01 9.02
CA GLY A 253 -7.31 -2.64 7.72
C GLY A 253 -7.19 -1.64 6.57
N GLY A 254 -7.03 -2.18 5.37
CA GLY A 254 -6.74 -1.39 4.17
C GLY A 254 -7.78 -0.32 3.84
N ALA A 255 -9.06 -0.49 4.22
CA ALA A 255 -10.09 0.50 3.94
C ALA A 255 -9.83 1.86 4.60
N LEU A 256 -9.19 1.89 5.78
CA LEU A 256 -8.81 3.13 6.48
C LEU A 256 -7.68 3.91 5.79
N THR A 257 -6.97 3.30 4.85
CA THR A 257 -5.98 3.97 3.99
C THR A 257 -6.60 5.18 3.27
N ASN A 258 -7.90 5.14 2.98
CA ASN A 258 -8.63 6.26 2.36
C ASN A 258 -8.57 7.57 3.16
N ALA A 259 -8.23 7.51 4.45
CA ALA A 259 -7.92 8.71 5.24
C ALA A 259 -6.85 9.59 4.60
N LEU A 260 -5.91 9.01 3.85
CA LEU A 260 -4.88 9.76 3.16
C LEU A 260 -5.43 10.68 2.06
N PHE A 261 -6.67 10.50 1.60
CA PHE A 261 -7.30 11.35 0.58
C PHE A 261 -8.07 12.53 1.16
N ALA A 262 -8.26 12.59 2.48
CA ALA A 262 -8.89 13.72 3.13
C ALA A 262 -7.99 14.97 3.05
N ASN A 263 -8.57 16.11 2.68
CA ASN A 263 -7.82 17.37 2.59
C ASN A 263 -7.58 18.02 3.96
N ASN A 264 -8.48 17.81 4.93
CA ASN A 264 -8.43 18.44 6.25
C ASN A 264 -8.86 17.44 7.34
N LEU A 265 -8.19 16.29 7.37
CA LEU A 265 -8.43 15.28 8.38
C LEU A 265 -8.07 15.84 9.76
N LYS A 266 -8.96 15.69 10.73
CA LYS A 266 -8.75 16.08 12.12
C LYS A 266 -8.49 14.88 13.02
N ALA A 267 -9.21 13.78 12.78
CA ALA A 267 -9.05 12.55 13.54
C ALA A 267 -9.25 11.31 12.68
N LEU A 268 -8.35 10.33 12.84
CA LEU A 268 -8.50 8.95 12.40
C LEU A 268 -8.65 8.07 13.65
N ILE A 269 -9.77 7.36 13.76
CA ILE A 269 -10.09 6.46 14.85
C ILE A 269 -10.04 5.03 14.33
N GLU A 270 -9.04 4.28 14.77
CA GLU A 270 -8.83 2.88 14.44
C GLU A 270 -9.44 2.00 15.54
N ILE A 271 -10.37 1.11 15.15
CA ILE A 271 -10.91 0.06 16.03
C ILE A 271 -10.07 -1.19 15.84
N ASN A 272 -9.50 -1.72 16.92
CA ASN A 272 -8.63 -2.89 16.86
C ASN A 272 -8.63 -3.65 18.20
N THR A 273 -8.23 -4.92 18.18
CA THR A 273 -8.05 -5.73 19.41
C THR A 273 -6.71 -5.47 20.09
N VAL A 274 -5.78 -4.83 19.39
CA VAL A 274 -4.45 -4.46 19.90
C VAL A 274 -4.26 -2.95 19.87
N MET A 275 -3.53 -2.43 20.86
CA MET A 275 -3.41 -0.99 21.07
C MET A 275 -2.55 -0.26 20.03
N TYR A 276 -1.66 -0.95 19.31
CA TYR A 276 -0.75 -0.27 18.39
C TYR A 276 -0.40 -1.05 17.12
N ARG A 277 -0.64 -0.41 15.96
CA ARG A 277 -0.06 -0.77 14.66
C ARG A 277 0.37 0.51 13.93
N PRO A 278 1.64 0.63 13.49
CA PRO A 278 2.20 1.92 13.08
C PRO A 278 1.64 2.47 11.75
N HIS A 279 1.06 1.63 10.89
CA HIS A 279 0.73 2.00 9.51
C HIS A 279 -0.25 3.19 9.40
N LEU A 280 -1.35 3.18 10.17
CA LEU A 280 -2.38 4.22 10.11
C LEU A 280 -2.00 5.47 10.92
N ALA A 281 -1.21 5.29 11.98
CA ALA A 281 -0.58 6.39 12.71
C ALA A 281 0.34 7.21 11.80
N GLY A 282 1.09 6.55 10.90
CA GLY A 282 1.92 7.22 9.90
C GLY A 282 1.13 8.13 8.95
N ILE A 283 -0.03 7.67 8.45
CA ILE A 283 -0.93 8.50 7.63
C ILE A 283 -1.42 9.72 8.41
N SER A 284 -1.85 9.51 9.66
CA SER A 284 -2.39 10.60 10.49
C SER A 284 -1.32 11.65 10.79
N SER A 285 -0.10 11.21 11.12
CA SER A 285 1.05 12.10 11.35
C SER A 285 1.37 12.95 10.14
N GLN A 286 1.42 12.35 8.94
CA GLN A 286 1.67 13.08 7.69
C GLN A 286 0.58 14.10 7.33
N LEU A 287 -0.64 13.88 7.81
CA LEU A 287 -1.76 14.80 7.61
C LEU A 287 -1.97 15.79 8.76
N ASN A 288 -1.10 15.80 9.76
CA ASN A 288 -1.27 16.56 11.00
C ASN A 288 -2.65 16.31 11.65
N ALA A 289 -3.09 15.05 11.60
CA ALA A 289 -4.34 14.57 12.18
C ALA A 289 -4.06 13.75 13.43
N ARG A 290 -5.00 13.77 14.38
CA ARG A 290 -4.92 12.93 15.58
C ARG A 290 -5.24 11.48 15.22
N HIS A 291 -4.47 10.55 15.78
CA HIS A 291 -4.74 9.13 15.68
C HIS A 291 -5.22 8.60 17.03
N PHE A 292 -6.39 7.96 17.04
CA PHE A 292 -6.93 7.31 18.23
C PHE A 292 -7.11 5.82 17.96
N CYS A 293 -6.76 5.00 18.94
CA CYS A 293 -7.07 3.58 18.94
C CYS A 293 -8.23 3.34 19.91
N LEU A 294 -9.35 2.81 19.40
CA LEU A 294 -10.47 2.39 20.22
C LEU A 294 -10.42 0.87 20.37
N ALA A 295 -10.12 0.41 21.59
CA ALA A 295 -9.96 -0.99 21.88
C ALA A 295 -11.30 -1.75 21.73
N ALA A 296 -11.27 -2.83 20.95
CA ALA A 296 -12.36 -3.79 20.85
C ALA A 296 -11.97 -5.08 21.56
N LYS A 297 -12.96 -5.78 22.13
CA LYS A 297 -12.76 -7.06 22.80
C LYS A 297 -12.61 -8.15 21.73
N PRO A 298 -11.51 -8.92 21.71
CA PRO A 298 -11.42 -10.08 20.82
C PRO A 298 -12.44 -11.15 21.23
N LEU A 299 -13.02 -11.80 20.24
CA LEU A 299 -13.86 -12.98 20.41
C LEU A 299 -13.03 -14.25 20.27
N ALA A 300 -13.54 -15.36 20.82
CA ALA A 300 -12.87 -16.65 20.78
C ALA A 300 -12.50 -17.05 19.34
N ILE A 301 -11.31 -17.62 19.19
CA ILE A 301 -10.83 -18.16 17.91
C ILE A 301 -11.76 -19.33 17.56
N GLN A 302 -12.37 -19.32 16.37
CA GLN A 302 -13.12 -20.48 15.87
C GLN A 302 -12.17 -21.69 15.78
N GLU A 303 -12.62 -22.88 16.16
CA GLU A 303 -11.84 -24.12 15.99
C GLU A 303 -11.39 -24.27 14.53
N GLY A 304 -10.09 -24.53 14.32
CA GLY A 304 -9.48 -24.65 13.00
C GLY A 304 -9.07 -23.34 12.32
N ALA A 305 -9.28 -22.18 12.94
CA ALA A 305 -8.87 -20.90 12.37
C ALA A 305 -7.37 -20.64 12.54
N THR A 306 -6.65 -20.45 11.43
CA THR A 306 -5.23 -20.06 11.40
C THR A 306 -5.08 -18.53 11.49
N TYR A 307 -5.61 -17.94 12.56
CA TYR A 307 -5.48 -16.50 12.83
C TYR A 307 -4.49 -16.26 13.97
N ASN A 308 -3.64 -15.26 13.80
CA ASN A 308 -2.92 -14.69 14.93
C ASN A 308 -3.91 -13.90 15.81
N GLU A 309 -3.54 -13.60 17.05
CA GLU A 309 -4.33 -12.75 17.98
C GLU A 309 -4.79 -11.42 17.35
N TYR A 310 -3.98 -10.92 16.42
CA TYR A 310 -4.19 -9.71 15.63
C TYR A 310 -5.36 -9.80 14.62
N ASP A 311 -5.84 -10.99 14.28
CA ASP A 311 -6.82 -11.23 13.21
C ASP A 311 -8.19 -11.69 13.72
N GLN A 312 -8.37 -11.76 15.04
CA GLN A 312 -9.60 -12.20 15.69
C GLN A 312 -10.80 -11.30 15.34
N ASN A 313 -11.98 -11.92 15.26
CA ASN A 313 -13.23 -11.19 15.28
C ASN A 313 -13.39 -10.48 16.62
N MET A 314 -14.18 -9.42 16.66
CA MET A 314 -14.23 -8.53 17.81
C MET A 314 -15.61 -7.93 18.02
N GLU A 315 -15.82 -7.44 19.23
CA GLU A 315 -16.98 -6.63 19.62
C GLU A 315 -16.50 -5.36 20.32
N ILE A 316 -17.22 -4.26 20.07
CA ILE A 316 -16.93 -2.99 20.71
C ILE A 316 -17.93 -2.70 21.82
N ASP A 317 -17.45 -2.23 22.97
CA ASP A 317 -18.34 -1.76 24.03
C ASP A 317 -18.97 -0.42 23.63
N LEU A 318 -20.27 -0.42 23.34
CA LEU A 318 -20.97 0.76 22.84
C LEU A 318 -21.09 1.88 23.88
N HIS A 319 -21.04 1.55 25.19
CA HIS A 319 -21.06 2.55 26.24
C HIS A 319 -19.76 3.36 26.25
N THR A 320 -18.62 2.67 26.24
CA THR A 320 -17.28 3.26 26.16
C THR A 320 -17.08 4.01 24.85
N ALA A 321 -17.50 3.43 23.71
CA ALA A 321 -17.43 4.09 22.41
C ALA A 321 -18.24 5.41 22.42
N ARG A 322 -19.46 5.39 22.96
CA ARG A 322 -20.30 6.58 23.09
C ARG A 322 -19.66 7.66 23.96
N ALA A 323 -19.09 7.28 25.10
CA ALA A 323 -18.37 8.21 25.98
C ALA A 323 -17.17 8.85 25.26
N PHE A 324 -16.38 8.04 24.54
CA PHE A 324 -15.27 8.52 23.73
C PHE A 324 -15.71 9.56 22.69
N PHE A 325 -16.76 9.29 21.92
CA PHE A 325 -17.23 10.24 20.90
C PHE A 325 -17.85 11.51 21.51
N ARG A 326 -18.54 11.41 22.65
CA ARG A 326 -19.01 12.59 23.39
C ARG A 326 -17.84 13.47 23.82
N ASP A 327 -16.77 12.89 24.31
CA ASP A 327 -15.58 13.62 24.73
C ASP A 327 -14.85 14.23 23.53
N LEU A 328 -14.71 13.48 22.43
CA LEU A 328 -14.09 13.94 21.19
C LEU A 328 -14.80 15.17 20.60
N PHE A 329 -16.14 15.13 20.52
CA PHE A 329 -16.92 16.24 19.95
C PHE A 329 -17.31 17.31 20.96
N GLY A 330 -17.23 17.03 22.26
CA GLY A 330 -17.42 17.99 23.35
C GLY A 330 -16.19 18.87 23.60
N GLY A 331 -15.10 18.68 22.84
CA GLY A 331 -13.92 19.54 22.90
C GLY A 331 -12.95 19.25 24.03
N LYS A 332 -13.09 18.14 24.78
CA LYS A 332 -12.14 17.76 25.85
C LYS A 332 -10.70 17.60 25.37
N TRP A 333 -10.53 17.33 24.07
CA TRP A 333 -9.25 17.10 23.45
C TRP A 333 -8.87 18.24 22.49
N ALA A 334 -9.69 19.29 22.37
CA ALA A 334 -9.56 20.36 21.37
C ALA A 334 -8.23 21.09 21.44
#